data_AF-A0AAD2AHA2-F1
#
_entry.id   AF-A0AAD2AHA2-F1
#
_cell.length_a   1.000
_cell.length_b   1.000
_cell.length_c   1.000
_cell.angle_alpha   90.00
_cell.angle_beta   90.00
_cell.angle_gamma   90.00
#
_symmetry.space_group_name_H-M   'P 1'
#
loop_
_entity.id
_entity.type
_entity.pdbx_description
1 polymer ?
#
loop_
_entity_poly.entity_id
_entity_poly.type
_entity_poly.pdbx_seq_one_letter_code
_entity_poly.pdbx_strand_id
1 'polypeptide(L)'
;MKSICCAIPLLFTSLANAHDIEWRHTFHLTQSSSFDVPDRSGHVVSVGEGTGLGFFPEGEVATMKLTYSVDFIKSEGTFTAYETYRFPSGSTISVQRIGSTTVDPTTKVSTLSGNFKFVAGSGVYEGISGGGTFIGKRLNPLAAGADQYLDYKGSYEFTKK
;
A
#
# COMPACT_ATOMS: atom_id res chain seq x y z
N MET A 1 8.75 40.12 -50.69
CA MET A 1 9.63 39.14 -50.02
C MET A 1 9.05 38.88 -48.63
N LYS A 2 8.49 37.70 -48.39
CA LYS A 2 7.82 37.35 -47.12
C LYS A 2 8.85 36.70 -46.19
N SER A 3 9.06 37.33 -45.04
CA SER A 3 9.87 36.79 -43.94
C SER A 3 9.06 35.71 -43.22
N ILE A 4 9.60 34.48 -43.17
CA ILE A 4 9.01 33.36 -42.42
C ILE A 4 9.70 33.35 -41.05
N CYS A 5 8.99 33.83 -40.03
CA CYS A 5 9.40 33.67 -38.64
C CYS A 5 9.15 32.22 -38.22
N CYS A 6 10.22 31.45 -38.06
CA CYS A 6 10.19 30.10 -37.53
C CYS A 6 10.01 30.20 -36.00
N ALA A 7 8.78 29.97 -35.51
CA ALA A 7 8.52 29.86 -34.08
C ALA A 7 8.90 28.44 -33.63
N ILE A 8 10.00 28.33 -32.90
CA ILE A 8 10.40 27.09 -32.21
C ILE A 8 9.49 26.96 -30.98
N PRO A 9 8.66 25.91 -30.86
CA PRO A 9 7.90 25.69 -29.64
C PRO A 9 8.87 25.28 -28.53
N LEU A 10 8.97 26.11 -27.48
CA LEU A 10 9.57 25.70 -26.21
C LEU A 10 8.69 24.59 -25.63
N LEU A 11 9.12 23.35 -25.82
CA LEU A 11 8.64 22.22 -25.02
C LEU A 11 9.12 22.45 -23.59
N PHE A 12 8.24 22.93 -22.73
CA PHE A 12 8.40 22.79 -21.28
C PHE A 12 8.26 21.30 -20.96
N THR A 13 9.37 20.57 -20.99
CA THR A 13 9.47 19.29 -20.31
C THR A 13 9.39 19.57 -18.81
N SER A 14 8.20 19.40 -18.23
CA SER A 14 8.07 19.21 -16.79
C SER A 14 8.91 17.98 -16.42
N LEU A 15 10.12 18.21 -15.91
CA LEU A 15 10.82 17.21 -15.11
C LEU A 15 9.92 16.93 -13.91
N ALA A 16 9.12 15.86 -14.00
CA ALA A 16 8.47 15.29 -12.83
C ALA A 16 9.57 15.00 -11.81
N ASN A 17 9.57 15.72 -10.68
CA ASN A 17 10.49 15.46 -9.56
C ASN A 17 9.94 14.25 -8.80
N ALA A 18 9.95 13.09 -9.47
CA ALA A 18 9.61 11.83 -8.83
C ALA A 18 10.75 11.43 -7.89
N HIS A 19 10.41 11.17 -6.64
CA HIS A 19 11.30 10.70 -5.60
C HIS A 19 11.08 9.20 -5.39
N ASP A 20 12.13 8.40 -5.50
CA ASP A 20 12.06 6.98 -5.15
C ASP A 20 11.91 6.80 -3.63
N ILE A 21 11.14 5.79 -3.23
CA ILE A 21 10.92 5.46 -1.83
C ILE A 21 10.82 3.95 -1.65
N GLU A 22 11.52 3.47 -0.62
CA GLU A 22 11.44 2.10 -0.15
C GLU A 22 11.22 2.14 1.37
N TRP A 23 10.30 1.32 1.87
CA TRP A 23 10.06 1.20 3.30
C TRP A 23 9.55 -0.20 3.64
N ARG A 24 9.78 -0.60 4.89
CA ARG A 24 9.17 -1.80 5.45
C ARG A 24 8.08 -1.39 6.42
N HIS A 25 7.03 -2.18 6.56
CA HIS A 25 6.19 -2.08 7.75
C HIS A 25 5.95 -3.44 8.37
N THR A 26 5.62 -3.44 9.66
CA THR A 26 5.09 -4.60 10.35
C THR A 26 3.78 -4.21 10.98
N PHE A 27 2.82 -5.12 11.00
CA PHE A 27 1.55 -4.90 11.67
C PHE A 27 0.95 -6.21 12.15
N HIS A 28 0.07 -6.10 13.12
CA HIS A 28 -0.77 -7.19 13.56
C HIS A 28 -2.23 -6.80 13.37
N LEU A 29 -3.06 -7.77 13.03
CA LEU A 29 -4.51 -7.54 12.96
C LEU A 29 -5.09 -7.42 14.35
N THR A 30 -5.86 -6.37 14.60
CA THR A 30 -6.56 -6.15 15.87
C THR A 30 -7.98 -6.66 15.81
N GLN A 31 -8.56 -6.73 14.61
CA GLN A 31 -9.89 -7.27 14.36
C GLN A 31 -9.93 -8.00 13.02
N SER A 32 -10.71 -9.09 12.98
CA SER A 32 -11.00 -9.85 11.76
C SER A 32 -12.39 -10.43 11.89
N SER A 33 -13.23 -10.23 10.87
CA SER A 33 -14.54 -10.85 10.74
C SER A 33 -14.64 -11.53 9.39
N SER A 34 -14.94 -12.82 9.40
CA SER A 34 -14.98 -13.68 8.22
C SER A 34 -16.36 -14.27 8.02
N PHE A 35 -16.75 -14.45 6.76
CA PHE A 35 -18.01 -15.02 6.34
C PHE A 35 -17.77 -16.01 5.20
N ASP A 36 -18.33 -17.21 5.32
CA ASP A 36 -18.34 -18.21 4.25
C ASP A 36 -19.37 -17.83 3.18
N VAL A 37 -18.92 -17.69 1.94
CA VAL A 37 -19.81 -17.42 0.80
C VAL A 37 -20.42 -18.74 0.32
N PRO A 38 -21.75 -18.89 0.29
CA PRO A 38 -22.39 -20.18 0.02
C PRO A 38 -22.45 -20.54 -1.47
N ASP A 39 -21.68 -19.89 -2.34
CA ASP A 39 -21.67 -20.18 -3.79
C ASP A 39 -20.76 -21.37 -4.14
N ARG A 40 -19.68 -21.59 -3.39
CA ARG A 40 -18.73 -22.69 -3.60
C ARG A 40 -17.90 -22.99 -2.35
N SER A 41 -17.39 -24.22 -2.26
CA SER A 41 -16.56 -24.66 -1.15
C SER A 41 -15.27 -23.83 -1.02
N GLY A 42 -15.00 -23.37 0.22
CA GLY A 42 -13.77 -22.68 0.57
C GLY A 42 -13.70 -21.23 0.09
N HIS A 43 -14.85 -20.63 -0.25
CA HIS A 43 -14.95 -19.21 -0.54
C HIS A 43 -15.25 -18.44 0.74
N VAL A 44 -14.35 -17.55 1.15
CA VAL A 44 -14.43 -16.78 2.40
C VAL A 44 -14.14 -15.32 2.12
N VAL A 45 -15.04 -14.43 2.52
CA VAL A 45 -14.77 -12.99 2.56
C VAL A 45 -14.42 -12.60 3.99
N SER A 46 -13.38 -11.79 4.15
CA SER A 46 -12.98 -11.24 5.45
C SER A 46 -12.77 -9.74 5.35
N VAL A 47 -13.15 -9.05 6.42
CA VAL A 47 -12.85 -7.63 6.65
C VAL A 47 -12.21 -7.47 8.02
N GLY A 48 -11.41 -6.43 8.20
CA GLY A 48 -10.82 -6.18 9.50
C GLY A 48 -9.89 -4.99 9.53
N GLU A 49 -9.20 -4.88 10.66
CA GLU A 49 -8.35 -3.76 10.99
C GLU A 49 -7.05 -4.24 11.62
N GLY A 50 -6.02 -3.41 11.57
CA GLY A 50 -4.73 -3.69 12.17
C GLY A 50 -3.96 -2.44 12.54
N THR A 51 -2.95 -2.62 13.38
CA THR A 51 -2.02 -1.55 13.78
C THR A 51 -0.59 -2.03 13.76
N GLY A 52 0.35 -1.11 13.62
CA GLY A 52 1.74 -1.47 13.45
C GLY A 52 2.69 -0.28 13.33
N LEU A 53 3.87 -0.55 12.76
CA LEU A 53 4.94 0.41 12.54
C LEU A 53 5.43 0.37 11.09
N GLY A 54 5.63 1.53 10.49
CA GLY A 54 6.37 1.72 9.25
C GLY A 54 7.78 2.21 9.52
N PHE A 55 8.77 1.61 8.87
CA PHE A 55 10.20 1.89 8.94
C PHE A 55 10.63 2.49 7.60
N PHE A 56 10.72 3.82 7.58
CA PHE A 56 11.04 4.63 6.42
C PHE A 56 12.57 4.90 6.35
N PRO A 57 13.05 5.46 5.22
CA PRO A 57 14.45 5.86 5.07
C PRO A 57 14.94 6.76 6.21
N GLU A 58 16.26 6.83 6.39
CA GLU A 58 16.91 7.66 7.42
C GLU A 58 16.52 7.32 8.87
N GLY A 59 15.90 6.16 9.08
CA GLY A 59 15.50 5.68 10.41
C GLY A 59 14.20 6.31 10.93
N GLU A 60 13.43 7.00 10.07
CA GLU A 60 12.14 7.53 10.46
C GLU A 60 11.14 6.38 10.69
N VAL A 61 10.47 6.38 11.84
CA VAL A 61 9.47 5.38 12.20
C VAL A 61 8.11 6.03 12.39
N ALA A 62 7.11 5.53 11.67
CA ALA A 62 5.72 5.99 11.76
C ALA A 62 4.85 4.92 12.41
N THR A 63 3.86 5.35 13.21
CA THR A 63 2.76 4.45 13.58
C THR A 63 1.87 4.21 12.37
N MET A 64 1.26 3.03 12.26
CA MET A 64 0.34 2.75 11.17
C MET A 64 -0.99 2.19 11.65
N LYS A 65 -2.05 2.49 10.89
CA LYS A 65 -3.35 1.84 10.95
C LYS A 65 -3.68 1.25 9.59
N LEU A 66 -4.38 0.12 9.60
CA LEU A 66 -4.82 -0.62 8.42
C LEU A 66 -6.32 -0.91 8.54
N THR A 67 -7.03 -0.81 7.43
CA THR A 67 -8.32 -1.48 7.21
C THR A 67 -8.23 -2.28 5.91
N TYR A 68 -8.78 -3.50 5.90
CA TYR A 68 -8.72 -4.37 4.72
C TYR A 68 -10.04 -5.07 4.44
N SER A 69 -10.19 -5.48 3.19
CA SER A 69 -11.14 -6.49 2.73
C SER A 69 -10.41 -7.48 1.83
N VAL A 70 -10.66 -8.77 2.04
CA VAL A 70 -10.06 -9.88 1.28
C VAL A 70 -11.12 -10.90 0.94
N ASP A 71 -11.01 -11.46 -0.25
CA ASP A 71 -11.85 -12.53 -0.79
C ASP A 71 -10.94 -13.72 -1.12
N PHE A 72 -11.15 -14.84 -0.42
CA PHE A 72 -10.42 -16.09 -0.59
C PHE A 72 -11.26 -17.13 -1.32
N ILE A 73 -10.64 -17.90 -2.21
CA ILE A 73 -11.11 -19.19 -2.68
C ILE A 73 -9.97 -20.20 -2.49
N LYS A 74 -10.20 -21.23 -1.66
CA LYS A 74 -9.28 -22.37 -1.47
C LYS A 74 -7.80 -21.96 -1.31
N SER A 75 -7.53 -21.09 -0.34
CA SER A 75 -6.18 -20.62 0.06
C SER A 75 -5.54 -19.56 -0.84
N GLU A 76 -6.21 -19.10 -1.89
CA GLU A 76 -5.79 -17.97 -2.70
C GLU A 76 -6.83 -16.87 -2.62
N GLY A 77 -6.44 -15.61 -2.72
CA GLY A 77 -7.38 -14.51 -2.63
C GLY A 77 -6.86 -13.18 -3.14
N THR A 78 -7.79 -12.26 -3.39
CA THR A 78 -7.46 -10.86 -3.70
C THR A 78 -7.91 -9.97 -2.57
N PHE A 79 -7.23 -8.83 -2.39
CA PHE A 79 -7.57 -7.90 -1.33
C PHE A 79 -7.42 -6.45 -1.76
N THR A 80 -8.18 -5.60 -1.08
CA THR A 80 -7.97 -4.15 -1.03
C THR A 80 -7.70 -3.75 0.41
N ALA A 81 -6.73 -2.86 0.62
CA ALA A 81 -6.40 -2.34 1.93
C ALA A 81 -6.11 -0.84 1.87
N TYR A 82 -6.41 -0.14 2.95
CA TYR A 82 -6.03 1.25 3.16
C TYR A 82 -5.17 1.35 4.40
N GLU A 83 -4.09 2.09 4.29
CA GLU A 83 -3.15 2.29 5.38
C GLU A 83 -2.87 3.76 5.57
N THR A 84 -2.77 4.17 6.82
CA THR A 84 -2.34 5.53 7.19
C THR A 84 -1.15 5.43 8.12
N TYR A 85 -0.04 6.02 7.70
CA TYR A 85 1.16 6.23 8.48
C TYR A 85 1.13 7.61 9.12
N ARG A 86 1.42 7.69 10.42
CA ARG A 86 1.54 8.93 11.17
C ARG A 86 2.95 9.06 11.74
N PHE A 87 3.66 10.07 11.26
CA PHE A 87 5.03 10.37 11.61
C PHE A 87 5.12 11.16 12.92
N PRO A 88 6.27 11.13 13.62
CA PRO A 88 6.48 11.92 14.84
C PRO A 88 6.30 13.43 14.63
N SER A 89 6.60 13.92 13.43
CA SER A 89 6.35 15.32 13.01
C SER A 89 4.88 15.71 12.97
N GLY A 90 3.96 14.73 13.07
CA GLY A 90 2.52 14.92 12.89
C GLY A 90 2.05 14.84 11.44
N SER A 91 2.98 14.80 10.48
CA SER A 91 2.68 14.55 9.07
C SER A 91 2.10 13.14 8.88
N THR A 92 1.33 12.94 7.81
CA THR A 92 0.74 11.63 7.49
C THR A 92 0.90 11.30 6.02
N ILE A 93 0.95 10.01 5.73
CA ILE A 93 0.82 9.45 4.39
C ILE A 93 -0.27 8.37 4.47
N SER A 94 -1.18 8.37 3.50
CA SER A 94 -2.13 7.27 3.31
C SER A 94 -1.96 6.61 1.95
N VAL A 95 -2.02 5.29 1.93
CA VAL A 95 -1.90 4.47 0.71
C VAL A 95 -3.10 3.54 0.56
N GLN A 96 -3.48 3.27 -0.69
CA GLN A 96 -4.34 2.14 -1.03
C GLN A 96 -3.46 1.03 -1.59
N ARG A 97 -3.68 -0.20 -1.12
CA ARG A 97 -3.14 -1.43 -1.69
C ARG A 97 -4.22 -2.22 -2.42
N ILE A 98 -3.84 -2.79 -3.55
CA ILE A 98 -4.60 -3.83 -4.24
C ILE A 98 -3.62 -4.95 -4.54
N GLY A 99 -3.94 -6.16 -4.09
CA GLY A 99 -3.02 -7.27 -4.19
C GLY A 99 -3.67 -8.63 -4.13
N SER A 100 -2.82 -9.65 -4.13
CA SER A 100 -3.18 -11.05 -4.02
C SER A 100 -2.43 -11.71 -2.88
N THR A 101 -3.03 -12.76 -2.31
CA THR A 101 -2.42 -13.58 -1.28
C THR A 101 -2.60 -15.06 -1.57
N THR A 102 -1.57 -15.84 -1.22
CA THR A 102 -1.58 -17.31 -1.34
C THR A 102 -1.11 -17.89 -0.03
N VAL A 103 -1.87 -18.82 0.55
CA VAL A 103 -1.55 -19.51 1.80
C VAL A 103 -0.83 -20.82 1.49
N ASP A 104 0.35 -21.00 2.07
CA ASP A 104 1.05 -22.28 2.05
C ASP A 104 0.24 -23.31 2.89
N PRO A 105 -0.17 -24.44 2.30
CA PRO A 105 -1.02 -25.41 2.99
C PRO A 105 -0.31 -26.13 4.14
N THR A 106 1.03 -26.16 4.13
CA THR A 106 1.86 -26.84 5.13
C THR A 106 2.20 -25.89 6.27
N THR A 107 2.77 -24.73 5.94
CA THR A 107 3.28 -23.79 6.95
C THR A 107 2.23 -22.81 7.45
N LYS A 108 1.10 -22.67 6.72
CA LYS A 108 0.04 -21.67 6.95
C LYS A 108 0.51 -20.22 6.80
N VAL A 109 1.75 -20.00 6.40
CA VAL A 109 2.28 -18.69 6.05
C VAL A 109 1.67 -18.26 4.73
N SER A 110 1.23 -17.01 4.67
CA SER A 110 0.66 -16.43 3.46
C SER A 110 1.68 -15.52 2.80
N THR A 111 1.89 -15.65 1.50
CA THR A 111 2.61 -14.65 0.70
C THR A 111 1.62 -13.59 0.25
N LEU A 112 2.02 -12.32 0.27
CA LEU A 112 1.23 -11.19 -0.21
C LEU A 112 2.06 -10.41 -1.23
N SER A 113 1.43 -9.96 -2.31
CA SER A 113 2.07 -9.05 -3.26
C SER A 113 1.02 -8.22 -4.00
N GLY A 114 1.42 -7.08 -4.55
CA GLY A 114 0.52 -6.24 -5.31
C GLY A 114 1.06 -4.85 -5.56
N ASN A 115 0.15 -3.94 -5.90
CA ASN A 115 0.45 -2.54 -6.15
C ASN A 115 -0.13 -1.67 -5.04
N PHE A 116 0.53 -0.55 -4.78
CA PHE A 116 -0.01 0.51 -3.95
C PHE A 116 -0.02 1.83 -4.70
N LYS A 117 -0.86 2.76 -4.23
CA LYS A 117 -0.82 4.16 -4.64
C LYS A 117 -0.96 5.06 -3.42
N PHE A 118 -0.31 6.21 -3.44
CA PHE A 118 -0.58 7.27 -2.47
C PHE A 118 -1.97 7.84 -2.74
N VAL A 119 -2.78 7.98 -1.69
CA VAL A 119 -4.15 8.50 -1.79
C VAL A 119 -4.35 9.82 -1.06
N ALA A 120 -3.53 10.09 -0.05
CA ALA A 120 -3.54 11.35 0.67
C ALA A 120 -2.24 11.52 1.47
N GLY A 121 -1.92 12.77 1.81
CA GLY A 121 -0.89 13.09 2.78
C GLY A 121 -1.15 14.44 3.44
N SER A 122 -0.46 14.71 4.54
CA SER A 122 -0.58 15.96 5.30
C SER A 122 0.78 16.47 5.76
N GLY A 123 0.85 17.73 6.17
CA GLY A 123 2.10 18.35 6.60
C GLY A 123 3.09 18.42 5.43
N VAL A 124 4.28 17.86 5.60
CA VAL A 124 5.30 17.83 4.53
C VAL A 124 4.90 16.94 3.35
N TYR A 125 3.90 16.07 3.54
CA TYR A 125 3.40 15.16 2.49
C TYR A 125 2.09 15.64 1.85
N GLU A 126 1.69 16.90 2.04
CA GLU A 126 0.49 17.45 1.38
C GLU A 126 0.63 17.38 -0.15
N GLY A 127 -0.41 16.89 -0.84
CA GLY A 127 -0.40 16.76 -2.30
C GLY A 127 0.46 15.59 -2.83
N ILE A 128 0.87 14.66 -1.96
CA ILE A 128 1.60 13.46 -2.38
C ILE A 128 0.76 12.61 -3.36
N SER A 129 1.40 12.15 -4.43
CA SER A 129 0.85 11.27 -5.44
C SER A 129 1.92 10.31 -5.94
N GLY A 130 1.52 9.25 -6.63
CA GLY A 130 2.43 8.19 -7.11
C GLY A 130 2.05 6.82 -6.55
N GLY A 131 3.00 5.88 -6.57
CA GLY A 131 2.75 4.51 -6.17
C GLY A 131 3.89 3.56 -6.48
N GLY A 132 3.61 2.27 -6.40
CA GLY A 132 4.59 1.23 -6.65
C GLY A 132 4.07 -0.15 -6.30
N THR A 133 4.98 -1.02 -5.91
CA THR A 133 4.72 -2.42 -5.59
C THR A 133 5.05 -2.73 -4.14
N PHE A 134 4.44 -3.81 -3.62
CA PHE A 134 4.83 -4.37 -2.34
C PHE A 134 4.87 -5.91 -2.41
N ILE A 135 5.65 -6.50 -1.51
CA ILE A 135 5.70 -7.93 -1.25
C ILE A 135 5.84 -8.17 0.25
N GLY A 136 5.33 -9.28 0.75
CA GLY A 136 5.67 -9.71 2.09
C GLY A 136 4.88 -10.93 2.54
N LYS A 137 4.75 -11.09 3.85
CA LYS A 137 4.16 -12.29 4.43
C LYS A 137 3.25 -11.99 5.59
N ARG A 138 2.24 -12.84 5.74
CA ARG A 138 1.49 -13.04 6.98
C ARG A 138 1.92 -14.35 7.60
N LEU A 139 2.39 -14.28 8.85
CA LEU A 139 3.07 -15.39 9.51
C LEU A 139 2.09 -16.38 10.15
N ASN A 140 0.86 -15.95 10.41
CA ASN A 140 -0.20 -16.73 11.03
C ASN A 140 -1.47 -16.74 10.16
N PRO A 141 -2.44 -17.65 10.40
CA PRO A 141 -3.74 -17.61 9.73
C PRO A 141 -4.46 -16.27 9.90
N LEU A 142 -5.43 -15.98 9.02
CA LEU A 142 -6.21 -14.73 9.11
C LEU A 142 -7.07 -14.72 10.37
N ALA A 143 -6.67 -13.93 11.37
CA ALA A 143 -7.41 -13.72 12.59
C ALA A 143 -6.89 -12.46 13.29
N ALA A 144 -7.58 -12.03 14.35
CA ALA A 144 -6.97 -11.11 15.31
C ALA A 144 -5.68 -11.71 15.87
N GLY A 145 -4.63 -10.89 16.00
CA GLY A 145 -3.27 -11.30 16.36
C GLY A 145 -2.40 -11.77 15.20
N ALA A 146 -2.89 -11.79 13.95
CA ALA A 146 -2.08 -12.22 12.82
C ALA A 146 -1.01 -11.19 12.44
N ASP A 147 0.25 -11.54 12.64
CA ASP A 147 1.41 -10.70 12.31
C ASP A 147 1.77 -10.74 10.82
N GLN A 148 2.17 -9.58 10.32
CA GLN A 148 2.55 -9.35 8.93
C GLN A 148 3.78 -8.45 8.84
N TYR A 149 4.55 -8.64 7.77
CA TYR A 149 5.48 -7.64 7.30
C TYR A 149 5.33 -7.49 5.78
N LEU A 150 5.44 -6.26 5.29
CA LEU A 150 5.54 -5.97 3.85
C LEU A 150 6.70 -5.01 3.59
N ASP A 151 7.35 -5.23 2.45
CA ASP A 151 8.37 -4.39 1.86
C ASP A 151 7.77 -3.68 0.66
N TYR A 152 7.91 -2.36 0.64
CA TYR A 152 7.40 -1.50 -0.41
C TYR A 152 8.55 -0.90 -1.21
N LYS A 153 8.28 -0.72 -2.50
CA LYS A 153 9.13 0.01 -3.43
C LYS A 153 8.27 0.79 -4.39
N GLY A 154 8.53 2.09 -4.52
CA GLY A 154 7.79 2.93 -5.45
C GLY A 154 8.43 4.30 -5.63
N SER A 155 7.65 5.21 -6.19
CA SER A 155 8.02 6.61 -6.33
C SER A 155 6.83 7.52 -6.01
N TYR A 156 7.14 8.74 -5.58
CA TYR A 156 6.15 9.76 -5.31
C TYR A 156 6.56 11.12 -5.85
N GLU A 157 5.57 11.96 -6.09
CA GLU A 157 5.76 13.37 -6.39
C GLU A 157 4.71 14.19 -5.63
N PHE A 158 4.95 15.49 -5.52
CA PHE A 158 3.97 16.43 -4.99
C PHE A 158 3.27 17.12 -6.14
N THR A 159 1.96 16.98 -6.23
CA THR A 159 1.17 17.74 -7.20
C THR A 159 1.32 19.22 -6.86
N LYS A 160 1.92 20.00 -7.77
CA LYS A 160 2.08 21.45 -7.59
C LYS A 160 0.70 22.09 -7.32
N LYS A 161 0.61 22.84 -6.22
CA LYS A 161 -0.46 23.84 -6.04
C LYS A 161 -0.34 24.93 -7.10
#